data_AF-A0A0R1QDV4-F1
#
_entry.id   AF-A0A0R1QDV4-F1
#
_cell.length_a   1.000
_cell.length_b   1.000
_cell.length_c   1.000
_cell.angle_alpha   90.00
_cell.angle_beta   90.00
_cell.angle_gamma   90.00
#
_symmetry.space_group_name_H-M   'P 1'
#
loop_
_entity.id
_entity.type
_entity.pdbx_description
1 polymer ?
#
loop_
_entity_poly.entity_id
_entity_poly.type
_entity_poly.pdbx_seq_one_letter_code
_entity_poly.pdbx_strand_id
1 'polypeptide(L)' 'MGFMGGGMWLSGIIFLLIVFAAIYLFSNSNRNHTNKTNALEILDQEYAKGNVSDDDYKKRKENLKN' A
#
# COMPACT_ATOMS: atom_id res chain seq x y z
N MET A 1 -17.29 47.01 -1.54
CA MET A 1 -16.39 46.15 -0.75
C MET A 1 -17.19 44.93 -0.27
N GLY A 2 -17.21 43.83 -1.03
CA GLY A 2 -18.09 42.69 -0.75
C GLY A 2 -17.53 41.33 -1.16
N PHE A 3 -16.22 41.24 -1.41
CA PHE A 3 -15.57 40.03 -1.94
C PHE A 3 -14.57 39.40 -0.98
N MET A 4 -14.75 39.63 0.32
CA MET A 4 -13.87 39.10 1.37
C MET A 4 -14.53 38.01 2.24
N GLY A 5 -15.83 37.72 2.04
CA GLY A 5 -16.56 36.71 2.82
C GLY A 5 -16.78 35.37 2.10
N GLY A 6 -16.99 35.37 0.78
CA GLY A 6 -17.30 34.16 0.01
C GLY A 6 -16.08 33.28 -0.33
N GLY A 7 -14.90 33.90 -0.48
CA GLY A 7 -13.66 33.16 -0.79
C GLY A 7 -13.19 32.26 0.34
N MET A 8 -13.43 32.65 1.60
CA MET A 8 -12.98 31.90 2.79
C MET A 8 -13.73 30.57 2.99
N TRP A 9 -15.02 30.54 2.64
CA TRP A 9 -15.83 29.32 2.71
C TRP A 9 -15.49 28.34 1.59
N LEU A 10 -15.28 28.86 0.38
CA LEU A 10 -14.87 28.06 -0.77
C LEU A 10 -13.46 27.48 -0.59
N SER A 11 -12.52 28.25 -0.02
CA SER A 11 -11.17 27.76 0.28
C SER A 11 -11.16 26.63 1.29
N GLY A 12 -12.05 26.65 2.30
CA GLY A 12 -12.17 25.57 3.28
C GLY A 12 -12.65 24.24 2.66
N ILE A 13 -13.65 24.31 1.78
CA ILE A 13 -14.16 23.14 1.04
C ILE A 13 -13.11 22.55 0.10
N ILE A 14 -12.38 23.41 -0.62
CA ILE A 14 -11.30 23.00 -1.52
C ILE A 14 -10.17 22.33 -0.74
N PHE A 15 -9.80 22.86 0.43
CA PHE A 15 -8.77 22.26 1.28
C PHE A 15 -9.17 20.86 1.77
N LEU A 16 -10.43 20.68 2.21
CA LEU A 16 -10.97 19.38 2.62
C LEU A 16 -10.94 18.35 1.48
N LEU A 17 -11.30 18.75 0.26
CA LEU A 17 -11.23 17.88 -0.91
C LEU A 17 -9.80 17.44 -1.25
N ILE A 18 -8.82 18.35 -1.13
CA ILE A 18 -7.41 18.03 -1.36
C ILE A 18 -6.90 17.03 -0.33
N VAL A 19 -7.21 17.23 0.96
CA VAL A 19 -6.83 16.29 2.03
C VAL A 19 -7.47 14.92 1.83
N PHE A 20 -8.76 14.88 1.48
CA PHE A 20 -9.47 13.63 1.22
C PHE A 20 -8.89 12.88 0.00
N ALA A 21 -8.61 13.60 -1.08
CA ALA A 21 -7.98 13.04 -2.28
C ALA A 21 -6.58 12.49 -2.00
N ALA A 22 -5.77 13.19 -1.20
CA ALA A 22 -4.46 12.70 -0.77
C ALA A 22 -4.58 11.39 0.02
N ILE A 23 -5.46 11.33 1.03
CA ILE A 23 -5.69 10.11 1.82
C ILE A 23 -6.16 8.95 0.93
N TYR A 24 -7.09 9.20 0.00
CA TYR A 24 -7.58 8.17 -0.92
C TYR A 24 -6.46 7.64 -1.83
N LEU A 25 -5.60 8.52 -2.35
CA LEU A 25 -4.48 8.14 -3.20
C LEU A 25 -3.44 7.29 -2.45
N PHE A 26 -3.06 7.70 -1.22
CA PHE A 26 -2.12 6.97 -0.38
C PHE A 26 -2.71 5.63 0.12
N SER A 27 -4.00 5.60 0.47
CA SER A 27 -4.67 4.36 0.89
C SER A 27 -4.83 3.35 -0.25
N ASN A 28 -4.94 3.80 -1.50
CA ASN A 28 -5.05 2.92 -2.67
C ASN A 28 -3.68 2.46 -3.19
N SER A 29 -2.61 3.21 -2.91
CA SER A 29 -1.24 2.84 -3.28
C SER A 29 -0.72 1.65 -2.47
N ASN A 30 -1.14 1.49 -1.22
CA ASN A 30 -0.65 0.42 -0.34
C ASN A 30 -1.32 -0.96 -0.53
N ARG A 31 -2.27 -1.10 -1.47
CA ARG A 31 -2.99 -2.38 -1.71
C ARG A 31 -2.41 -3.22 -2.85
N ASN A 32 -1.48 -2.69 -3.64
CA ASN A 32 -0.96 -3.37 -4.83
C ASN A 32 0.46 -3.93 -4.66
N HIS A 33 1.06 -3.86 -3.47
CA HIS A 33 2.38 -4.45 -3.20
C HIS A 33 2.42 -5.46 -2.04
N THR A 34 1.34 -5.58 -1.27
CA THR A 34 1.27 -6.45 -0.09
C THR A 34 1.11 -7.94 -0.41
N ASN A 35 0.55 -8.30 -1.57
CA ASN A 35 0.35 -9.71 -1.91
C ASN A 35 1.66 -10.45 -2.24
N LYS A 36 2.64 -9.76 -2.85
CA LYS A 36 3.92 -10.38 -3.24
C LYS A 36 4.89 -10.48 -2.05
N THR A 37 4.90 -9.49 -1.15
CA THR A 37 5.64 -9.56 0.11
C THR A 37 5.08 -10.62 1.05
N ASN A 38 3.76 -10.72 1.21
CA ASN A 38 3.15 -11.74 2.08
C ASN A 38 3.53 -13.18 1.67
N ALA A 39 3.52 -13.50 0.38
CA ALA A 39 3.82 -14.87 -0.07
C ALA A 39 5.29 -15.27 0.17
N LEU A 40 6.23 -14.34 -0.04
CA LEU A 40 7.65 -14.57 0.25
C LEU A 40 7.92 -14.64 1.76
N GLU A 41 7.25 -13.79 2.55
CA GLU A 41 7.40 -13.77 4.01
C GLU A 41 6.86 -15.06 4.66
N ILE A 42 5.75 -15.59 4.17
CA ILE A 42 5.21 -16.90 4.60
C ILE A 42 6.19 -18.02 4.23
N LEU A 43 6.77 -17.99 3.02
CA LEU A 43 7.74 -18.98 2.58
C LEU A 43 9.02 -18.96 3.45
N ASP A 44 9.53 -17.77 3.78
CA ASP A 44 10.69 -17.60 4.66
C ASP A 44 10.41 -18.12 6.07
N GLN A 45 9.20 -17.87 6.60
CA GLN A 45 8.79 -18.38 7.90
C GLN A 45 8.70 -19.91 7.95
N GLU A 46 8.19 -20.57 6.91
CA GLU A 46 8.10 -22.03 6.87
C GLU A 46 9.48 -22.70 6.70
N TYR A 47 10.38 -22.07 5.95
CA TYR A 47 11.77 -22.52 5.83
C TYR A 47 12.50 -22.40 7.18
N ALA A 48 12.35 -21.29 7.91
CA ALA A 48 12.94 -21.11 9.23
C ALA A 48 12.42 -22.12 10.28
N LYS A 49 11.18 -22.60 10.11
CA LYS A 49 10.59 -23.67 10.94
C LYS A 49 11.08 -25.07 10.56
N GLY A 50 11.79 -25.21 9.43
CA GLY A 50 12.23 -26.51 8.90
C GLY A 50 11.11 -27.31 8.22
N ASN A 51 9.98 -26.68 7.90
CA ASN A 51 8.86 -27.32 7.20
C ASN A 51 9.08 -27.40 5.69
N VAL A 52 10.04 -26.64 5.16
CA VAL A 52 10.38 -26.56 3.74
C VAL A 52 11.86 -26.87 3.58
N SER A 53 12.18 -27.78 2.65
CA SER A 53 13.57 -28.11 2.28
C SER A 53 14.21 -27.00 1.45
N ASP A 54 15.54 -26.86 1.50
CA ASP A 54 16.32 -25.90 0.72
C ASP A 54 15.96 -25.88 -0.78
N ASP A 55 15.78 -27.07 -1.38
CA ASP A 55 15.45 -27.20 -2.80
C ASP A 55 14.06 -26.64 -3.12
N ASP A 56 13.08 -26.92 -2.26
CA ASP A 56 11.71 -26.43 -2.44
C ASP A 56 11.61 -24.93 -2.15
N TYR A 57 12.37 -24.44 -1.18
CA TYR A 57 12.49 -23.01 -0.87
C TYR A 57 13.02 -22.23 -2.07
N LYS A 58 14.12 -22.68 -2.69
CA LYS A 58 14.70 -22.02 -3.87
C LYS A 58 13.74 -21.99 -5.05
N LYS A 59 13.11 -23.12 -5.38
CA LYS A 59 12.12 -23.19 -6.47
C LYS A 59 10.95 -22.23 -6.24
N ARG A 60 10.37 -22.22 -5.04
CA ARG A 60 9.22 -21.36 -4.71
C ARG A 60 9.60 -19.87 -4.72
N LYS A 61 10.80 -19.53 -4.22
CA LYS A 61 11.32 -18.16 -4.24
C LYS A 61 11.55 -17.63 -5.65
N GLU A 62 12.02 -18.47 -6.57
CA GLU A 62 12.17 -18.10 -7.99
C GLU A 62 10.80 -17.89 -8.66
N ASN A 63 9.84 -18.78 -8.42
CA ASN A 63 8.47 -18.64 -8.94
C ASN A 63 7.75 -17.39 -8.41
N LEU A 64 8.00 -17.01 -7.15
CA LEU A 64 7.41 -15.82 -6.52
C LEU A 64 8.13 -14.51 -6.90
N LYS A 65 9.33 -14.56 -7.48
CA LYS A 65 10.03 -13.37 -7.99
C LYS A 65 9.58 -12.98 -9.40
N ASN A 66 9.21 -13.96 -10.23
CA ASN A 66 8.59 -13.75 -11.55
C ASN A 66 7.19 -13.11 -11.43
#